data_AF-A0A662UPX6-F1
#
_entry.id   AF-A0A662UPX6-F1
#
_cell.length_a   1.000
_cell.length_b   1.000
_cell.length_c   1.000
_cell.angle_alpha   90.00
_cell.angle_beta   90.00
_cell.angle_gamma   90.00
#
_symmetry.space_group_name_H-M   'P 1'
#
loop_
_entity.id
_entity.type
_entity.pdbx_description
1 polymer ?
#
loop_
_entity_poly.entity_id
_entity_poly.type
_entity_poly.pdbx_seq_one_letter_code
_entity_poly.pdbx_strand_id
1 'polypeptide(L)'
;MGLFVVRLTGIEAGRALAMGLARNKVVKLAIGTAVGLSSGETYYVLLSRFSDFYTNPISIVPGAMYSLVLSIAYLQGGFIPTLLFRFAVDVYWRFAPLVLNTARIGYAWPGLSTMIYYGTIIYLLYSPLILRGLSRGLFKPKSFMRKAVEAFPTAISFLFSFLLLIMLLSNSLPLVVVSGSMQPIYNIGDVVLIRVDPNAEIGVGDVIAFKMENGPVVVHRVIEVLEQGYRTKGDANPDPDPFIVDRRLVIGKVIGVIPKIGWITITAREGINSAATPYIVLAGVFAAFLIGINTWRMRRKSHVSNWKKRGIWG
;
A
#
# COMPACT_ATOMS: atom_id res chain seq x y z
N MET A 1 -7.45 -15.21 0.54
CA MET A 1 -5.99 -15.02 0.74
C MET A 1 -5.18 -16.31 0.53
N GLY A 2 -5.60 -17.47 1.05
CA GLY A 2 -4.81 -18.72 0.96
C GLY A 2 -4.38 -19.12 -0.46
N LEU A 3 -5.33 -19.20 -1.41
CA LEU A 3 -5.06 -19.53 -2.82
C LEU A 3 -4.06 -18.58 -3.51
N PHE A 4 -4.04 -17.31 -3.12
CA PHE A 4 -3.12 -16.31 -3.67
C PHE A 4 -1.69 -16.58 -3.21
N VAL A 5 -1.48 -16.79 -1.90
CA VAL A 5 -0.17 -17.09 -1.34
C VAL A 5 0.37 -18.40 -1.93
N VAL A 6 -0.48 -19.43 -2.06
CA VAL A 6 -0.10 -20.73 -2.66
C VAL A 6 0.33 -20.58 -4.12
N ARG A 7 -0.39 -19.78 -4.93
CA ARG A 7 -0.01 -19.53 -6.33
C ARG A 7 1.32 -18.80 -6.42
N LEU A 8 1.51 -17.77 -5.59
CA LEU A 8 2.74 -16.97 -5.51
C LEU A 8 3.96 -17.80 -5.14
N THR A 9 3.84 -18.58 -4.06
CA THR A 9 4.91 -19.46 -3.60
C THR A 9 5.18 -20.56 -4.62
N GLY A 10 4.15 -21.10 -5.26
CA GLY A 10 4.28 -22.10 -6.31
C GLY A 10 5.08 -21.61 -7.53
N ILE A 11 4.81 -20.38 -7.99
CA ILE A 11 5.54 -19.80 -9.12
C ILE A 11 7.02 -19.59 -8.77
N GLU A 12 7.31 -19.04 -7.59
CA GLU A 12 8.70 -18.82 -7.18
C GLU A 12 9.42 -20.13 -6.84
N ALA A 13 8.71 -21.15 -6.37
CA ALA A 13 9.27 -22.49 -6.19
C ALA A 13 9.63 -23.10 -7.55
N GLY A 14 8.76 -22.96 -8.55
CA GLY A 14 9.05 -23.36 -9.94
C GLY A 14 10.29 -22.66 -10.51
N ARG A 15 10.39 -21.34 -10.32
CA ARG A 15 11.59 -20.57 -10.70
C ARG A 15 12.84 -21.11 -9.99
N ALA A 16 12.78 -21.29 -8.68
CA ALA A 16 13.89 -21.77 -7.87
C ALA A 16 14.39 -23.16 -8.32
N LEU A 17 13.46 -24.07 -8.62
CA LEU A 17 13.76 -25.41 -9.15
C LEU A 17 14.42 -25.33 -10.53
N ALA A 18 13.86 -24.56 -11.46
CA ALA A 18 14.41 -24.41 -12.81
C ALA A 18 15.83 -23.80 -12.77
N MET A 19 16.05 -22.79 -11.92
CA MET A 19 17.37 -22.22 -11.69
C MET A 19 18.33 -23.19 -10.98
N GLY A 20 17.80 -24.20 -10.27
CA GLY A 20 18.58 -25.27 -9.65
C GLY A 20 19.21 -26.24 -10.65
N LEU A 21 18.62 -26.39 -11.84
CA LEU A 21 19.09 -27.31 -12.89
C LEU A 21 20.38 -26.85 -13.58
N ALA A 22 20.65 -25.53 -13.58
CA ALA A 22 21.84 -24.98 -14.20
C ALA A 22 23.00 -24.83 -13.20
N ARG A 23 24.25 -24.96 -13.67
CA ARG A 23 25.45 -24.68 -12.84
C ARG A 23 25.94 -23.23 -12.95
N ASN A 24 25.93 -22.68 -14.16
CA ASN A 24 26.42 -21.33 -14.43
C ASN A 24 25.42 -20.25 -13.99
N LYS A 25 25.87 -19.22 -13.26
CA LYS A 25 25.02 -18.12 -12.75
C LYS A 25 24.28 -17.34 -13.85
N VAL A 26 24.91 -17.14 -15.01
CA VAL A 26 24.29 -16.47 -16.16
C VAL A 26 23.16 -17.32 -16.73
N VAL A 27 23.39 -18.63 -16.85
CA VAL A 27 22.36 -19.57 -17.32
C VAL A 27 21.22 -19.67 -16.31
N LYS A 28 21.50 -19.68 -15.00
CA LYS A 28 20.47 -19.58 -13.96
C LYS A 28 19.64 -18.32 -14.12
N LEU A 29 20.28 -17.17 -14.34
CA LEU A 29 19.61 -15.89 -14.52
C LEU A 29 18.68 -15.90 -15.73
N ALA A 30 19.16 -16.42 -16.87
CA ALA A 30 18.37 -16.54 -18.10
C ALA A 30 17.14 -17.45 -17.89
N ILE A 31 17.35 -18.65 -17.35
CA ILE A 31 16.27 -19.61 -17.05
C ILE A 31 15.27 -19.02 -16.07
N GLY A 32 15.75 -18.45 -14.97
CA GLY A 32 14.89 -17.83 -13.95
C GLY A 32 14.03 -16.71 -14.53
N THR A 33 14.61 -15.88 -15.39
CA THR A 33 13.91 -14.76 -16.04
C THR A 33 12.84 -15.26 -17.01
N ALA A 34 13.18 -16.26 -17.84
CA ALA A 34 12.27 -16.88 -18.80
C ALA A 34 11.10 -17.61 -18.13
N VAL A 35 11.39 -18.38 -17.07
CA VAL A 35 10.35 -19.04 -16.27
C VAL A 35 9.45 -17.98 -15.63
N GLY A 36 10.00 -16.95 -15.00
CA GLY A 36 9.18 -15.92 -14.36
C GLY A 36 8.31 -15.10 -15.31
N LEU A 37 8.68 -15.00 -16.59
CA LEU A 37 7.88 -14.34 -17.63
C LEU A 37 6.69 -15.20 -18.11
N SER A 38 6.85 -16.51 -18.07
CA SER A 38 5.87 -17.48 -18.58
C SER A 38 4.98 -18.07 -17.50
N SER A 39 5.43 -18.06 -16.25
CA SER A 39 4.79 -18.79 -15.16
C SER A 39 3.70 -17.99 -14.46
N GLY A 40 2.58 -18.68 -14.21
CA GLY A 40 1.44 -18.12 -13.50
C GLY A 40 0.44 -17.38 -14.37
N GLU A 41 0.63 -17.29 -15.68
CA GLU A 41 -0.32 -16.65 -16.60
C GLU A 41 -1.17 -17.71 -17.31
N THR A 42 -2.39 -17.34 -17.74
CA THR A 42 -3.20 -18.21 -18.60
C THR A 42 -2.64 -18.22 -20.02
N TYR A 43 -2.93 -19.29 -20.78
CA TYR A 43 -2.51 -19.42 -22.18
C TYR A 43 -2.89 -18.20 -23.03
N TYR A 44 -4.10 -17.66 -22.82
CA TYR A 44 -4.57 -16.44 -23.47
C TYR A 44 -3.72 -15.20 -23.17
N VAL A 45 -3.26 -15.03 -21.93
CA VAL A 45 -2.42 -13.89 -21.53
C VAL A 45 -1.00 -14.03 -22.09
N LEU A 46 -0.48 -15.25 -22.21
CA LEU A 46 0.79 -15.49 -22.87
C LEU A 46 0.68 -15.15 -24.36
N LEU A 47 -0.38 -15.61 -25.03
CA LEU A 47 -0.63 -15.29 -26.43
C LEU A 47 -0.83 -13.80 -26.69
N SER A 48 -1.56 -13.12 -25.80
CA SER A 48 -1.75 -11.67 -25.91
C SER A 48 -0.41 -10.95 -25.76
N ARG A 49 0.46 -11.33 -24.81
CA ARG A 49 1.81 -10.76 -24.71
C ARG A 49 2.67 -11.00 -25.95
N PHE A 50 2.57 -12.17 -26.58
CA PHE A 50 3.26 -12.43 -27.84
C PHE A 50 2.71 -11.55 -28.97
N SER A 51 1.39 -11.39 -29.06
CA SER A 51 0.75 -10.47 -30.02
C SER A 51 1.15 -9.01 -29.75
N ASP A 52 1.14 -8.58 -28.49
CA ASP A 52 1.51 -7.24 -28.04
C ASP A 52 3.00 -6.95 -28.27
N PHE A 53 3.84 -7.98 -28.28
CA PHE A 53 5.25 -7.83 -28.63
C PHE A 53 5.43 -7.46 -30.11
N TYR A 54 4.61 -8.00 -31.02
CA TYR A 54 4.68 -7.65 -32.44
C TYR A 54 4.20 -6.22 -32.71
N THR A 55 3.22 -5.73 -31.95
CA THR A 55 2.67 -4.39 -32.12
C THR A 55 3.43 -3.33 -31.32
N ASN A 56 3.95 -3.69 -30.16
CA ASN A 56 4.74 -2.80 -29.30
C ASN A 56 5.79 -3.61 -28.48
N PRO A 57 7.01 -3.80 -29.03
CA PRO A 57 8.07 -4.57 -28.37
C PRO A 57 8.46 -4.03 -26.99
N ILE A 58 8.23 -2.74 -26.71
CA ILE A 58 8.59 -2.09 -25.44
C ILE A 58 7.69 -2.59 -24.29
N SER A 59 6.49 -3.09 -24.60
CA SER A 59 5.51 -3.55 -23.61
C SER A 59 6.00 -4.74 -22.77
N ILE A 60 6.91 -5.56 -23.30
CA ILE A 60 7.45 -6.74 -22.58
C ILE A 60 8.56 -6.37 -21.59
N VAL A 61 9.23 -5.24 -21.80
CA VAL A 61 10.43 -4.82 -21.07
C VAL A 61 10.20 -4.74 -19.56
N PRO A 62 9.11 -4.13 -19.04
CA PRO A 62 8.86 -4.09 -17.60
C PRO A 62 8.72 -5.48 -16.98
N GLY A 63 8.01 -6.39 -17.66
CA GLY A 63 7.84 -7.77 -17.20
C GLY A 63 9.16 -8.54 -17.17
N ALA A 64 10.01 -8.33 -18.18
CA ALA A 64 11.32 -8.94 -18.25
C ALA A 64 12.24 -8.41 -17.14
N MET A 65 12.24 -7.10 -16.91
CA MET A 65 13.00 -6.46 -15.83
C MET A 65 12.53 -6.91 -14.45
N TYR A 66 11.22 -7.01 -14.22
CA TYR A 66 10.67 -7.54 -12.98
C TYR A 66 11.09 -8.99 -12.72
N SER A 67 10.99 -9.84 -13.75
CA SER A 67 11.43 -11.24 -13.65
C SER A 67 12.94 -11.36 -13.42
N LEU A 68 13.73 -10.44 -14.00
CA LEU A 68 15.17 -10.36 -13.79
C LEU A 68 15.51 -9.96 -12.35
N VAL A 69 14.81 -8.98 -11.78
CA VAL A 69 14.94 -8.57 -10.36
C VAL A 69 14.73 -9.77 -9.43
N LEU A 70 13.65 -10.54 -9.62
CA LEU A 70 13.34 -11.71 -8.79
C LEU A 70 14.42 -12.79 -8.90
N SER A 71 14.95 -13.00 -10.11
CA SER A 71 16.02 -13.97 -10.37
C SER A 71 17.36 -13.53 -9.74
N ILE A 72 17.70 -12.24 -9.77
CA ILE A 72 18.87 -11.69 -9.08
C ILE A 72 18.70 -11.79 -7.56
N ALA A 73 17.54 -11.42 -7.03
CA ALA A 73 17.22 -11.53 -5.62
C ALA A 73 17.37 -12.99 -5.14
N TYR A 74 16.96 -13.96 -5.96
CA TYR A 74 17.11 -15.38 -5.66
C TYR A 74 18.58 -15.80 -5.62
N LEU A 75 19.37 -15.41 -6.62
CA LEU A 75 20.80 -15.76 -6.67
C LEU A 75 21.61 -15.15 -5.51
N GLN A 76 21.20 -13.99 -5.01
CA GLN A 76 21.90 -13.31 -3.93
C GLN A 76 21.41 -13.69 -2.53
N GLY A 77 20.10 -13.75 -2.35
CA GLY A 77 19.42 -13.90 -1.06
C GLY A 77 18.69 -15.22 -0.84
N GLY A 78 18.48 -16.01 -1.89
CA GLY A 78 17.71 -17.26 -1.86
C GLY A 78 16.20 -17.03 -1.98
N PHE A 79 15.44 -18.06 -1.66
CA PHE A 79 13.98 -18.09 -1.86
C PHE A 79 13.22 -17.00 -1.10
N ILE A 80 13.63 -16.70 0.13
CA ILE A 80 12.85 -15.82 1.00
C ILE A 80 12.85 -14.35 0.53
N PRO A 81 14.00 -13.69 0.27
CA PRO A 81 13.99 -12.31 -0.19
C PRO A 81 13.23 -12.14 -1.51
N THR A 82 13.31 -13.14 -2.39
CA THR A 82 12.52 -13.20 -3.62
C THR A 82 11.02 -13.24 -3.32
N LEU A 83 10.58 -14.12 -2.41
CA LEU A 83 9.18 -14.23 -2.04
C LEU A 83 8.65 -12.95 -1.38
N LEU A 84 9.43 -12.33 -0.49
CA LEU A 84 9.04 -11.08 0.18
C LEU A 84 8.94 -9.92 -0.81
N PHE A 85 9.90 -9.79 -1.73
CA PHE A 85 9.85 -8.78 -2.78
C PHE A 85 8.63 -8.98 -3.68
N ARG A 86 8.39 -10.23 -4.11
CA ARG A 86 7.23 -10.56 -4.94
C ARG A 86 5.92 -10.26 -4.23
N PHE A 87 5.80 -10.68 -2.97
CA PHE A 87 4.63 -10.41 -2.15
C PHE A 87 4.39 -8.90 -1.97
N ALA A 88 5.43 -8.11 -1.71
CA ALA A 88 5.30 -6.67 -1.57
C ALA A 88 4.77 -6.01 -2.85
N VAL A 89 5.28 -6.41 -4.02
CA VAL A 89 4.83 -5.90 -5.32
C VAL A 89 3.40 -6.35 -5.65
N ASP A 90 3.05 -7.61 -5.41
CA ASP A 90 1.71 -8.11 -5.72
C ASP A 90 0.64 -7.55 -4.76
N VAL A 91 0.99 -7.39 -3.47
CA VAL A 91 0.15 -6.67 -2.50
C VAL A 91 -0.04 -5.23 -2.95
N TYR A 92 1.04 -4.54 -3.35
CA TYR A 92 0.93 -3.19 -3.91
C TYR A 92 -0.07 -3.15 -5.05
N TRP A 93 0.05 -4.01 -6.07
CA TRP A 93 -0.87 -4.02 -7.21
C TRP A 93 -2.32 -4.39 -6.84
N ARG A 94 -2.52 -5.28 -5.87
CA ARG A 94 -3.86 -5.70 -5.42
C ARG A 94 -4.59 -4.59 -4.67
N PHE A 95 -3.84 -3.78 -3.91
CA PHE A 95 -4.37 -2.66 -3.12
C PHE A 95 -4.14 -1.29 -3.80
N ALA A 96 -3.52 -1.30 -4.99
CA ALA A 96 -3.35 -0.14 -5.87
C ALA A 96 -4.63 0.45 -6.50
N PRO A 97 -5.88 -0.06 -6.34
CA PRO A 97 -7.05 0.74 -6.72
C PRO A 97 -7.12 2.11 -6.01
N LEU A 98 -6.36 2.30 -4.93
CA LEU A 98 -6.16 3.58 -4.23
C LEU A 98 -5.09 4.49 -4.87
N VAL A 99 -4.33 3.99 -5.87
CA VAL A 99 -3.23 4.70 -6.54
C VAL A 99 -3.63 4.96 -7.99
N LEU A 100 -3.52 6.23 -8.40
CA LEU A 100 -3.60 6.79 -9.77
C LEU A 100 -4.02 5.79 -10.86
N ASN A 101 -5.16 6.04 -11.50
CA ASN A 101 -5.58 5.33 -12.70
C ASN A 101 -4.46 5.34 -13.76
N THR A 102 -3.72 4.24 -13.86
CA THR A 102 -2.55 4.07 -14.74
C THR A 102 -2.94 4.19 -16.21
N ALA A 103 -4.23 4.03 -16.55
CA ALA A 103 -4.75 4.25 -17.89
C ALA A 103 -4.58 5.72 -18.36
N ARG A 104 -4.54 6.70 -17.43
CA ARG A 104 -4.26 8.11 -17.77
C ARG A 104 -2.81 8.37 -18.17
N ILE A 105 -1.90 7.47 -17.78
CA ILE A 105 -0.44 7.61 -18.00
C ILE A 105 -0.02 6.89 -19.31
N GLY A 106 -0.88 6.05 -19.87
CA GLY A 106 -0.70 5.41 -21.18
C GLY A 106 0.67 4.74 -21.34
N TYR A 107 1.34 5.01 -22.46
CA TYR A 107 2.65 4.43 -22.79
C TYR A 107 3.82 4.90 -21.92
N ALA A 108 3.64 5.93 -21.08
CA ALA A 108 4.69 6.35 -20.15
C ALA A 108 4.85 5.38 -18.96
N TRP A 109 3.82 4.58 -18.66
CA TRP A 109 3.85 3.65 -17.53
C TRP A 109 4.85 2.48 -17.72
N PRO A 110 4.90 1.79 -18.87
CA PRO A 110 5.98 0.84 -19.17
C PRO A 110 7.39 1.44 -19.03
N GLY A 111 7.59 2.69 -19.46
CA GLY A 111 8.88 3.37 -19.32
C GLY A 111 9.25 3.57 -17.84
N LEU A 112 8.35 4.14 -17.04
CA LEU A 112 8.59 4.43 -15.64
C LEU A 112 8.82 3.16 -14.80
N SER A 113 8.00 2.13 -15.02
CA SER A 113 8.17 0.83 -14.35
C SER A 113 9.51 0.17 -14.71
N THR A 114 9.93 0.27 -15.98
CA THR A 114 11.26 -0.19 -16.42
C THR A 114 12.38 0.53 -15.67
N MET A 115 12.31 1.86 -15.50
CA MET A 115 13.31 2.63 -14.76
C MET A 115 13.38 2.23 -13.28
N ILE A 116 12.22 1.98 -12.65
CA ILE A 116 12.14 1.52 -11.26
C ILE A 116 12.81 0.15 -11.11
N TYR A 117 12.50 -0.80 -11.99
CA TYR A 117 13.12 -2.12 -11.95
C TYR A 117 14.61 -2.06 -12.25
N TYR A 118 15.04 -1.22 -13.19
CA TYR A 118 16.46 -1.00 -13.47
C TYR A 118 17.21 -0.45 -12.25
N GLY A 119 16.68 0.57 -11.59
CA GLY A 119 17.23 1.09 -10.33
C GLY A 119 17.28 0.03 -9.22
N THR A 120 16.26 -0.82 -9.15
CA THR A 120 16.22 -1.95 -8.21
C THR A 120 17.31 -2.98 -8.52
N ILE A 121 17.55 -3.30 -9.79
CA ILE A 121 18.65 -4.19 -10.21
C ILE A 121 19.99 -3.62 -9.75
N ILE A 122 20.25 -2.35 -10.04
CA ILE A 122 21.48 -1.66 -9.59
C ILE A 122 21.62 -1.80 -8.08
N TYR A 123 20.59 -1.44 -7.32
CA TYR A 123 20.62 -1.53 -5.87
C TYR A 123 20.94 -2.94 -5.37
N LEU A 124 20.30 -3.98 -5.93
CA LEU A 124 20.57 -5.37 -5.57
C LEU A 124 22.01 -5.77 -5.91
N LEU A 125 22.56 -5.35 -7.05
CA LEU A 125 23.94 -5.64 -7.42
C LEU A 125 24.95 -5.01 -6.45
N TYR A 126 24.68 -3.82 -5.91
CA TYR A 126 25.56 -3.12 -4.97
C TYR A 126 25.37 -3.52 -3.49
N SER A 127 24.25 -4.16 -3.10
CA SER A 127 23.92 -4.45 -1.70
C SER A 127 23.69 -5.95 -1.33
N PRO A 128 24.52 -6.90 -1.78
CA PRO A 128 24.26 -8.34 -1.64
C PRO A 128 24.27 -8.85 -0.17
N LEU A 129 24.93 -8.14 0.74
CA LEU A 129 25.03 -8.51 2.16
C LEU A 129 23.68 -8.42 2.90
N ILE A 130 22.82 -7.47 2.50
CA ILE A 130 21.51 -7.25 3.12
C ILE A 130 20.60 -8.46 2.85
N LEU A 131 20.57 -8.93 1.60
CA LEU A 131 19.73 -10.05 1.18
C LEU A 131 20.14 -11.38 1.83
N ARG A 132 21.45 -11.64 1.93
CA ARG A 132 21.98 -12.83 2.64
C ARG A 132 21.69 -12.78 4.14
N GLY A 133 21.64 -11.58 4.73
CA GLY A 133 21.27 -11.37 6.12
C GLY A 133 19.79 -11.68 6.39
N LEU A 134 18.91 -11.37 5.42
CA LEU A 134 17.47 -11.59 5.53
C LEU A 134 17.13 -13.08 5.58
N SER A 135 17.70 -13.90 4.69
CA SER A 135 17.47 -15.35 4.68
C SER A 135 18.03 -16.04 5.90
N ARG A 136 19.23 -15.67 6.35
CA ARG A 136 19.84 -16.21 7.58
C ARG A 136 19.11 -15.77 8.86
N GLY A 137 18.48 -14.59 8.83
CA GLY A 137 17.73 -14.06 9.97
C GLY A 137 16.48 -14.89 10.25
N LEU A 138 15.71 -15.22 9.23
CA LEU A 138 14.42 -15.91 9.33
C LEU A 138 14.48 -17.32 9.94
N PHE A 139 15.56 -18.08 9.68
CA PHE A 139 15.77 -19.39 10.28
C PHE A 139 16.33 -19.35 11.73
N LYS A 140 16.53 -18.15 12.29
CA LYS A 140 16.82 -17.94 13.71
C LYS A 140 15.65 -17.17 14.35
N PRO A 141 14.58 -17.87 14.79
CA PRO A 141 13.31 -17.25 15.15
C PRO A 141 13.45 -16.15 16.22
N LYS A 142 14.38 -16.31 17.18
CA LYS A 142 14.64 -15.31 18.22
C LYS A 142 15.29 -14.01 17.70
N SER A 143 16.11 -14.04 16.65
CA SER A 143 16.76 -12.83 16.10
C SER A 143 15.96 -12.17 14.98
N PHE A 144 15.14 -12.93 14.25
CA PHE A 144 14.22 -12.37 13.27
C PHE A 144 13.09 -11.60 13.93
N MET A 145 12.40 -12.20 14.91
CA MET A 145 11.32 -11.54 15.65
C MET A 145 11.79 -10.24 16.29
N ARG A 146 12.99 -10.24 16.88
CA ARG A 146 13.58 -9.03 17.45
C ARG A 146 13.84 -7.94 16.40
N LYS A 147 14.43 -8.28 15.26
CA LYS A 147 14.67 -7.31 14.17
C LYS A 147 13.37 -6.81 13.52
N ALA A 148 12.37 -7.68 13.39
CA ALA A 148 11.06 -7.33 12.88
C ALA A 148 10.34 -6.36 13.83
N VAL A 149 10.38 -6.63 15.15
CA VAL A 149 9.84 -5.73 16.18
C VAL A 149 10.60 -4.40 16.23
N GLU A 150 11.93 -4.41 16.06
CA GLU A 150 12.74 -3.18 16.00
C GLU A 150 12.44 -2.33 14.74
N ALA A 151 12.14 -2.96 13.60
CA ALA A 151 11.82 -2.29 12.32
C ALA A 151 10.34 -1.93 12.15
N PHE A 152 9.45 -2.48 12.97
CA PHE A 152 8.01 -2.28 12.84
C PHE A 152 7.58 -0.82 13.06
N PRO A 153 8.08 -0.09 14.08
CA PRO A 153 7.69 1.31 14.29
C PRO A 153 8.16 2.23 13.15
N THR A 154 9.36 1.99 12.60
CA THR A 154 9.89 2.77 11.48
C THR A 154 9.14 2.48 10.19
N ALA A 155 8.78 1.22 9.93
CA ALA A 155 7.95 0.84 8.79
C ALA A 155 6.55 1.47 8.87
N ILE A 156 5.92 1.46 10.06
CA ILE A 156 4.63 2.13 10.28
C ILE A 156 4.74 3.63 10.11
N SER A 157 5.77 4.26 10.68
CA SER A 157 5.99 5.72 10.57
C SER A 157 6.21 6.14 9.10
N PHE A 158 6.97 5.33 8.34
CA PHE A 158 7.18 5.57 6.91
C PHE A 158 5.88 5.39 6.12
N LEU A 159 5.13 4.32 6.38
CA LEU A 159 3.82 4.08 5.76
C LEU A 159 2.85 5.24 6.05
N PHE A 160 2.77 5.68 7.30
CA PHE A 160 1.92 6.80 7.71
C PHE A 160 2.35 8.11 7.03
N SER A 161 3.65 8.42 7.01
CA SER A 161 4.19 9.61 6.34
C SER A 161 3.94 9.57 4.83
N PHE A 162 4.05 8.39 4.22
CA PHE A 162 3.78 8.21 2.80
C PHE A 162 2.29 8.37 2.48
N LEU A 163 1.40 7.82 3.31
CA LEU A 163 -0.05 8.03 3.19
C LEU A 163 -0.42 9.50 3.37
N LEU A 164 0.18 10.19 4.35
CA LEU A 164 -0.03 11.62 4.58
C LEU A 164 0.45 12.44 3.38
N LEU A 165 1.63 12.12 2.83
CA LEU A 165 2.16 12.78 1.64
C LEU A 165 1.23 12.57 0.42
N ILE A 166 0.72 11.37 0.22
CA ILE A 166 -0.27 11.09 -0.83
C ILE A 166 -1.49 11.97 -0.63
N MET A 167 -2.04 12.05 0.59
CA MET A 167 -3.21 12.87 0.88
C MET A 167 -2.98 14.36 0.62
N LEU A 168 -1.80 14.88 0.98
CA LEU A 168 -1.41 16.27 0.70
C LEU A 168 -1.28 16.55 -0.80
N LEU A 169 -0.83 15.56 -1.58
CA LEU A 169 -0.67 15.69 -3.03
C LEU A 169 -1.97 15.41 -3.80
N SER A 170 -2.92 14.64 -3.25
CA SER A 170 -4.11 14.16 -3.96
C SER A 170 -5.31 15.11 -3.94
N ASN A 171 -5.17 16.31 -3.37
CA ASN A 171 -6.25 17.30 -3.17
C ASN A 171 -7.57 16.64 -2.70
N SER A 172 -7.44 15.67 -1.80
CA SER A 172 -8.55 14.81 -1.38
C SER A 172 -8.85 14.97 0.09
N LEU A 173 -10.14 15.14 0.41
CA LEU A 173 -10.64 15.27 1.77
C LEU A 173 -11.19 13.93 2.26
N PRO A 174 -10.68 13.37 3.38
CA PRO A 174 -11.31 12.22 4.02
C PRO A 174 -12.56 12.66 4.79
N LEU A 175 -13.69 11.99 4.59
CA LEU A 175 -14.88 12.13 5.43
C LEU A 175 -15.31 10.78 5.99
N VAL A 176 -15.72 10.77 7.25
CA VAL A 176 -16.24 9.58 7.92
C VAL A 176 -17.72 9.45 7.63
N VAL A 177 -18.16 8.28 7.18
CA VAL A 177 -19.56 7.94 6.99
C VAL A 177 -20.19 7.68 8.35
N VAL A 178 -21.12 8.55 8.73
CA VAL A 178 -21.79 8.51 10.04
C VAL A 178 -23.27 8.10 9.94
N SER A 179 -23.83 8.06 8.73
CA SER A 179 -25.21 7.63 8.46
C SER A 179 -25.26 6.35 7.62
N GLY A 180 -26.37 5.62 7.73
CA GLY A 180 -26.64 4.42 6.92
C GLY A 180 -27.25 4.70 5.54
N SER A 181 -27.42 5.97 5.14
CA SER A 181 -28.16 6.34 3.92
C SER A 181 -27.50 5.86 2.61
N MET A 182 -26.22 5.51 2.67
CA MET A 182 -25.45 5.00 1.52
C MET A 182 -25.20 3.48 1.58
N GLN A 183 -25.88 2.76 2.47
CA GLN A 183 -25.80 1.31 2.49
C GLN A 183 -26.49 0.70 1.24
N PRO A 184 -26.00 -0.46 0.74
CA PRO A 184 -24.89 -1.27 1.28
C PRO A 184 -23.50 -0.84 0.80
N ILE A 185 -23.40 0.17 -0.07
CA ILE A 185 -22.15 0.52 -0.76
C ILE A 185 -21.16 1.19 0.18
N TYR A 186 -21.62 2.09 1.05
CA TYR A 186 -20.83 2.69 2.11
C TYR A 186 -21.49 2.44 3.47
N ASN A 187 -20.71 1.90 4.41
CA ASN A 187 -21.19 1.54 5.74
C ASN A 187 -20.78 2.59 6.78
N ILE A 188 -21.52 2.61 7.89
CA ILE A 188 -21.18 3.45 9.04
C ILE A 188 -19.76 3.08 9.53
N GLY A 189 -18.93 4.11 9.70
CA GLY A 189 -17.52 4.01 10.11
C GLY A 189 -16.54 3.75 8.96
N ASP A 190 -16.99 3.76 7.71
CA ASP A 190 -16.11 3.85 6.56
C ASP A 190 -15.58 5.28 6.39
N VAL A 191 -14.37 5.43 5.85
CA VAL A 191 -13.82 6.73 5.44
C VAL A 191 -13.90 6.85 3.93
N VAL A 192 -14.70 7.79 3.42
CA VAL A 192 -14.75 8.12 2.01
C VAL A 192 -13.72 9.21 1.67
N LEU A 193 -13.01 9.03 0.56
CA LEU A 193 -12.06 10.01 0.04
C LEU A 193 -12.76 10.84 -1.03
N ILE A 194 -12.84 12.14 -0.81
CA ILE A 194 -13.50 13.09 -1.72
C ILE A 194 -12.44 13.87 -2.47
N ARG A 195 -12.45 13.80 -3.79
CA ARG A 195 -11.63 14.67 -4.63
C ARG A 195 -12.27 16.06 -4.69
N VAL A 196 -11.56 17.05 -4.18
CA VAL A 196 -11.95 18.47 -4.27
C VAL A 196 -11.40 19.01 -5.58
N ASP A 197 -12.24 19.06 -6.59
CA ASP A 197 -11.88 19.59 -7.90
C ASP A 197 -13.07 20.39 -8.45
N PRO A 198 -12.97 21.73 -8.56
CA PRO A 198 -14.01 22.59 -9.10
C PRO A 198 -14.36 22.27 -10.56
N ASN A 199 -13.43 21.66 -11.29
CA ASN A 199 -13.59 21.33 -12.71
C ASN A 199 -13.97 19.85 -12.93
N ALA A 200 -14.20 19.08 -11.87
CA ALA A 200 -14.60 17.70 -12.03
C ALA A 200 -16.00 17.63 -12.64
N GLU A 201 -16.10 17.00 -13.81
CA GLU A 201 -17.38 16.63 -14.41
C GLU A 201 -18.11 15.63 -13.50
N ILE A 202 -19.25 16.05 -12.96
CA ILE A 202 -20.14 15.23 -12.14
C ILE A 202 -21.28 14.75 -13.02
N GLY A 203 -21.39 13.43 -13.17
CA GLY A 203 -22.42 12.78 -13.97
C GLY A 203 -23.44 12.03 -13.12
N VAL A 204 -24.50 11.55 -13.79
CA VAL A 204 -25.46 10.61 -13.19
C VAL A 204 -24.73 9.34 -12.76
N GLY A 205 -25.01 8.87 -11.55
CA GLY A 205 -24.39 7.71 -10.92
C GLY A 205 -23.19 8.03 -10.02
N ASP A 206 -22.67 9.26 -10.09
CA ASP A 206 -21.57 9.69 -9.21
C ASP A 206 -22.04 9.90 -7.77
N VAL A 207 -21.17 9.61 -6.81
CA VAL A 207 -21.42 9.93 -5.40
C VAL A 207 -20.67 11.20 -5.06
N ILE A 208 -21.41 12.19 -4.58
CA ILE A 208 -20.88 13.52 -4.26
C ILE A 208 -21.06 13.82 -2.78
N ALA A 209 -20.12 14.58 -2.24
CA ALA A 209 -20.24 15.19 -0.93
C ALA A 209 -20.60 16.67 -1.10
N PHE A 210 -21.61 17.13 -0.38
CA PHE A 210 -22.07 18.52 -0.44
C PHE A 210 -22.44 19.04 0.94
N LYS A 211 -22.34 20.35 1.11
CA LYS A 211 -22.67 21.04 2.36
C LYS A 211 -24.10 21.58 2.28
N MET A 212 -24.94 21.20 3.23
CA MET A 212 -26.23 21.86 3.45
C MET A 212 -25.98 23.27 4.00
N GLU A 213 -26.67 24.30 3.51
CA GLU A 213 -26.43 25.72 3.86
C GLU A 213 -26.25 25.96 5.37
N ASN A 214 -27.04 25.26 6.20
CA ASN A 214 -26.96 25.30 7.66
C ASN A 214 -26.88 23.91 8.30
N GLY A 215 -26.28 22.93 7.63
CA GLY A 215 -26.33 21.54 8.05
C GLY A 215 -25.02 20.77 7.93
N PRO A 216 -25.05 19.46 8.27
CA PRO A 216 -23.90 18.58 8.13
C PRO A 216 -23.53 18.40 6.64
N VAL A 217 -22.33 17.87 6.41
CA VAL A 217 -21.96 17.38 5.08
C VAL A 217 -22.72 16.10 4.80
N VAL A 218 -23.37 16.04 3.64
CA VAL A 218 -24.15 14.89 3.17
C VAL A 218 -23.42 14.26 1.99
N VAL A 219 -23.46 12.93 1.91
CA VAL A 219 -22.86 12.14 0.83
C VAL A 219 -23.94 11.30 0.19
N HIS A 220 -24.36 11.63 -1.03
CA HIS A 220 -25.42 10.92 -1.76
C HIS A 220 -25.06 10.74 -3.25
N ARG A 221 -25.78 9.85 -3.93
CA ARG A 221 -25.60 9.58 -5.36
C ARG A 221 -26.42 10.53 -6.22
N VAL A 222 -25.80 11.09 -7.25
CA VAL A 222 -26.46 11.87 -8.28
C VAL A 222 -27.33 10.95 -9.12
N ILE A 223 -28.63 11.22 -9.17
CA ILE A 223 -29.58 10.47 -10.00
C ILE A 223 -30.01 11.27 -11.23
N GLU A 224 -29.81 12.59 -11.22
CA GLU A 224 -30.16 13.49 -12.32
C GLU A 224 -29.27 14.74 -12.29
N VAL A 225 -28.81 15.19 -13.45
CA VAL A 225 -28.05 16.44 -13.63
C VAL A 225 -28.98 17.48 -14.25
N LEU A 226 -29.18 18.58 -13.56
CA LEU A 226 -30.07 19.68 -13.95
C LEU A 226 -29.24 20.93 -14.26
N GLU A 227 -29.84 21.92 -14.92
CA GLU A 227 -29.19 23.21 -15.15
C GLU A 227 -28.86 23.90 -13.83
N GLN A 228 -29.82 23.94 -12.89
CA GLN A 228 -29.64 24.55 -11.57
C GLN A 228 -28.75 23.76 -10.58
N GLY A 229 -28.39 22.50 -10.87
CA GLY A 229 -27.67 21.68 -9.89
C GLY A 229 -27.82 20.17 -10.08
N TYR A 230 -27.77 19.42 -8.97
CA TYR A 230 -27.84 17.97 -8.96
C TYR A 230 -29.01 17.48 -8.12
N ARG A 231 -29.78 16.53 -8.65
CA ARG A 231 -30.73 15.76 -7.84
C ARG A 231 -30.00 14.55 -7.26
N THR A 232 -30.03 14.42 -5.94
CA THR A 232 -29.32 13.37 -5.23
C THR A 232 -30.28 12.41 -4.53
N LYS A 233 -29.78 11.22 -4.21
CA LYS A 233 -30.48 10.19 -3.46
C LYS A 233 -29.47 9.34 -2.68
N GLY A 234 -29.77 9.06 -1.42
CA GLY A 234 -29.05 8.03 -0.66
C GLY A 234 -29.37 6.64 -1.21
N ASP A 235 -28.36 5.79 -1.40
CA ASP A 235 -28.53 4.45 -1.98
C ASP A 235 -29.52 3.57 -1.18
N ALA A 236 -29.62 3.78 0.13
CA ALA A 236 -30.55 3.09 1.02
C ALA A 236 -31.93 3.78 1.14
N ASN A 237 -32.08 5.01 0.64
CA ASN A 237 -33.32 5.77 0.80
C ASN A 237 -34.36 5.32 -0.25
N PRO A 238 -35.66 5.29 0.09
CA PRO A 238 -36.70 4.94 -0.88
C PRO A 238 -36.91 6.05 -1.92
N ASP A 239 -36.89 7.29 -1.48
CA ASP A 239 -37.19 8.47 -2.30
C ASP A 239 -35.94 9.34 -2.55
N PRO A 240 -35.91 10.12 -3.65
CA PRO A 240 -34.91 11.16 -3.86
C PRO A 240 -34.91 12.22 -2.76
N ASP A 241 -33.78 12.92 -2.60
CA ASP A 241 -33.72 14.07 -1.71
C ASP A 241 -34.72 15.16 -2.18
N PRO A 242 -35.43 15.83 -1.26
CA PRO A 242 -36.51 16.76 -1.61
C PRO A 242 -36.01 18.11 -2.16
N PHE A 243 -34.69 18.30 -2.23
CA PHE A 243 -34.04 19.53 -2.67
C PHE A 243 -33.07 19.26 -3.82
N ILE A 244 -32.77 20.31 -4.59
CA ILE A 244 -31.71 20.28 -5.60
C ILE A 244 -30.43 20.84 -5.00
N VAL A 245 -29.33 20.12 -5.15
CA VAL A 245 -28.02 20.52 -4.65
C VAL A 245 -27.42 21.52 -5.63
N ASP A 246 -27.26 22.77 -5.22
CA ASP A 246 -26.54 23.79 -5.99
C ASP A 246 -25.08 23.33 -6.21
N ARG A 247 -24.57 23.54 -7.43
CA ARG A 247 -23.19 23.19 -7.81
C ARG A 247 -22.15 23.83 -6.88
N ARG A 248 -22.44 25.00 -6.33
CA ARG A 248 -21.56 25.74 -5.40
C ARG A 248 -21.44 25.08 -4.02
N LEU A 249 -22.44 24.29 -3.63
CA LEU A 249 -22.46 23.59 -2.35
C LEU A 249 -21.76 22.23 -2.42
N VAL A 250 -21.39 21.78 -3.62
CA VAL A 250 -20.65 20.54 -3.82
C VAL A 250 -19.19 20.71 -3.40
N ILE A 251 -18.76 19.85 -2.48
CA ILE A 251 -17.38 19.79 -1.99
C ILE A 251 -16.52 18.97 -2.96
N GLY A 252 -17.09 17.89 -3.51
CA GLY A 252 -16.40 17.07 -4.49
C GLY A 252 -17.00 15.68 -4.67
N LYS A 253 -16.30 14.85 -5.45
CA LYS A 253 -16.71 13.50 -5.81
C LYS A 253 -15.99 12.45 -4.98
N VAL A 254 -16.70 11.43 -4.54
CA VAL A 254 -16.10 10.26 -3.86
C VAL A 254 -15.28 9.46 -4.87
N ILE A 255 -14.00 9.26 -4.56
CA ILE A 255 -13.04 8.52 -5.42
C ILE A 255 -12.56 7.21 -4.80
N GLY A 256 -12.84 6.98 -3.52
CA GLY A 256 -12.43 5.77 -2.82
C GLY A 256 -13.03 5.65 -1.43
N VAL A 257 -12.94 4.46 -0.86
CA VAL A 257 -13.41 4.15 0.49
C VAL A 257 -12.35 3.32 1.22
N ILE A 258 -12.12 3.66 2.49
CA ILE A 258 -11.30 2.88 3.41
C ILE A 258 -12.23 2.31 4.48
N PRO A 259 -12.54 1.01 4.44
CA PRO A 259 -13.55 0.44 5.29
C PRO A 259 -13.11 0.42 6.76
N LYS A 260 -14.06 0.65 7.66
CA LYS A 260 -13.93 0.51 9.13
C LYS A 260 -12.91 1.38 9.87
N ILE A 261 -12.06 2.15 9.18
CA ILE A 261 -11.05 3.01 9.85
C ILE A 261 -11.70 4.20 10.59
N GLY A 262 -12.86 4.66 10.12
CA GLY A 262 -13.60 5.76 10.75
C GLY A 262 -14.10 5.44 12.15
N TRP A 263 -14.21 4.15 12.52
CA TRP A 263 -14.51 3.75 13.89
C TRP A 263 -13.46 4.24 14.89
N ILE A 264 -12.18 4.32 14.50
CA ILE A 264 -11.13 4.87 15.37
C ILE A 264 -11.48 6.32 15.73
N THR A 265 -11.90 7.13 14.77
CA THR A 265 -12.28 8.53 15.01
C THR A 265 -13.62 8.67 15.73
N ILE A 266 -14.61 7.82 15.44
CA ILE A 266 -15.93 7.83 16.10
C ILE A 266 -15.75 7.47 17.58
N THR A 267 -15.09 6.34 17.87
CA THR A 267 -14.81 5.89 19.23
C THR A 267 -13.85 6.83 19.95
N ALA A 268 -12.86 7.42 19.27
CA ALA A 268 -12.03 8.46 19.88
C ALA A 268 -12.82 9.72 20.23
N ARG A 269 -13.75 10.17 19.38
CA ARG A 269 -14.58 11.36 19.67
C ARG A 269 -15.52 11.12 20.85
N GLU A 270 -16.10 9.92 20.93
CA GLU A 270 -16.92 9.49 22.08
C GLU A 270 -16.06 9.33 23.35
N GLY A 271 -14.84 8.80 23.22
CA GLY A 271 -13.89 8.64 24.33
C GLY A 271 -13.26 9.96 24.82
N ILE A 272 -12.96 10.91 23.93
CA ILE A 272 -12.36 12.22 24.24
C ILE A 272 -13.32 13.07 25.09
N ASN A 273 -14.64 12.90 24.92
CA ASN A 273 -15.66 13.57 25.71
C ASN A 273 -15.90 12.93 27.09
N SER A 274 -15.17 11.85 27.44
CA SER A 274 -15.24 11.22 28.77
C SER A 274 -14.25 11.87 29.74
N ALA A 275 -14.61 11.96 31.03
CA ALA A 275 -13.76 12.55 32.08
C ALA A 275 -12.40 11.83 32.30
N ALA A 276 -12.17 10.69 31.64
CA ALA A 276 -10.97 9.87 31.75
C ALA A 276 -9.82 10.31 30.82
N THR A 277 -10.10 11.14 29.81
CA THR A 277 -9.15 11.58 28.78
C THR A 277 -7.81 12.16 29.32
N PRO A 278 -7.79 13.07 30.32
CA PRO A 278 -6.52 13.59 30.83
C PRO A 278 -5.64 12.51 31.48
N TYR A 279 -6.25 11.51 32.13
CA TYR A 279 -5.52 10.43 32.80
C TYR A 279 -4.87 9.46 31.82
N ILE A 280 -5.52 9.18 30.69
CA ILE A 280 -4.98 8.32 29.62
C ILE A 280 -3.77 8.99 28.95
N VAL A 281 -3.85 10.29 28.69
CA VAL A 281 -2.74 11.07 28.13
C VAL A 281 -1.57 11.11 29.11
N LEU A 282 -1.81 11.36 30.40
CA LEU A 282 -0.77 11.31 31.44
C LEU A 282 -0.13 9.92 31.56
N ALA A 283 -0.92 8.85 31.52
CA ALA A 283 -0.41 7.48 31.56
C ALA A 283 0.46 7.14 30.34
N GLY A 284 0.06 7.59 29.14
CA GLY A 284 0.84 7.43 27.91
C GLY A 284 2.17 8.18 27.93
N VAL A 285 2.16 9.43 28.41
CA VAL A 285 3.38 10.24 28.59
C VAL A 285 4.30 9.61 29.64
N PHE A 286 3.75 9.13 30.75
CA PHE A 286 4.51 8.44 31.80
C PHE A 286 5.12 7.13 31.31
N ALA A 287 4.38 6.33 30.54
CA ALA A 287 4.89 5.11 29.92
C ALA A 287 6.01 5.41 28.90
N ALA A 288 5.85 6.44 28.07
CA ALA A 288 6.89 6.87 27.13
C ALA A 288 8.16 7.36 27.86
N PHE A 289 8.01 8.05 28.98
CA PHE A 289 9.11 8.47 29.85
C PHE A 289 9.86 7.27 30.45
N LEU A 290 9.14 6.27 30.97
CA LEU A 290 9.74 5.03 31.49
C LEU A 290 10.47 4.22 30.41
N ILE A 291 9.89 4.13 29.21
CA ILE A 291 10.53 3.49 28.05
C ILE A 291 11.78 4.26 27.63
N GLY A 292 11.75 5.59 27.65
CA GLY A 292 12.90 6.46 27.41
C GLY A 292 14.04 6.22 28.40
N ILE A 293 13.73 6.14 29.70
CA ILE A 293 14.71 5.80 30.75
C ILE A 293 15.30 4.40 30.52
N ASN A 294 14.47 3.41 30.20
CA ASN A 294 14.93 2.03 30.04
C ASN A 294 15.83 1.88 28.80
N THR A 295 15.46 2.51 27.69
CA THR A 295 16.27 2.52 26.45
C THR A 295 17.58 3.26 26.62
N TRP A 296 17.60 4.39 27.33
CA TRP A 296 18.84 5.10 27.69
C TRP A 296 19.75 4.27 28.62
N ARG A 297 19.17 3.61 29.63
CA ARG A 297 19.91 2.73 30.56
C ARG A 297 20.53 1.54 29.83
N MET A 298 19.85 1.00 28.82
CA MET A 298 20.38 -0.07 27.95
C MET A 298 21.53 0.41 27.06
N ARG A 299 21.44 1.60 26.44
CA ARG A 299 22.54 2.21 25.67
C ARG A 299 23.78 2.47 26.53
N ARG A 300 23.60 2.82 27.82
CA ARG A 300 24.72 3.02 28.75
C ARG A 300 25.45 1.72 29.07
N LYS A 301 24.73 0.62 29.28
CA LYS A 301 25.35 -0.70 29.54
C LYS A 301 26.10 -1.26 28.31
N SER A 302 25.61 -1.02 27.10
CA SER A 302 26.31 -1.44 25.87
C SER A 302 27.60 -0.65 25.63
N HIS A 303 27.63 0.64 25.99
CA HIS A 303 28.86 1.43 25.94
C HIS A 303 29.88 0.93 26.98
N VAL A 304 29.51 0.75 28.24
CA VAL A 304 30.43 0.30 29.31
C VAL A 304 31.00 -1.10 29.03
N SER A 305 30.22 -2.01 28.45
CA SER A 305 30.71 -3.34 28.02
C SER A 305 31.73 -3.27 26.89
N ASN A 306 31.67 -2.28 26.01
CA ASN A 306 32.63 -2.09 24.92
C ASN A 306 33.97 -1.51 25.42
N TRP A 307 33.97 -0.74 26.51
CA TRP A 307 35.19 -0.25 27.14
C TRP A 307 35.98 -1.39 27.83
N LYS A 308 35.31 -2.29 28.55
CA LYS A 308 35.96 -3.48 29.15
C LYS A 308 36.54 -4.47 28.13
N LYS A 309 35.96 -4.57 26.93
CA LYS A 309 36.49 -5.43 25.84
C LYS A 309 37.65 -4.82 25.05
N ARG A 310 37.93 -3.52 25.21
CA ARG A 310 39.00 -2.80 24.49
C ARG A 310 40.31 -2.65 25.27
N GLY A 311 40.48 -3.35 26.42
CA GLY A 311 41.77 -3.47 27.08
C GLY A 311 42.36 -2.13 27.55
N ILE A 312 41.53 -1.21 28.01
CA ILE A 312 42.00 -0.04 28.75
C ILE A 312 41.70 -0.36 30.21
N TRP A 313 42.73 -0.42 31.04
CA TRP A 313 42.81 -1.00 32.41
C TRP A 313 43.08 -2.51 32.43
N GLY A 314 44.28 -2.88 32.00
CA GLY A 314 45.16 -3.74 32.79
C GLY A 314 46.04 -2.86 33.68
#